data_AF-A0A645IIC8-F1
#
_entry.id   AF-A0A645IIC8-F1
#
_cell.length_a   1.000
_cell.length_b   1.000
_cell.length_c   1.000
_cell.angle_alpha   90.00
_cell.angle_beta   90.00
_cell.angle_gamma   90.00
#
_symmetry.space_group_name_H-M   'P 1'
#
loop_
_entity.id
_entity.type
_entity.pdbx_description
1 polymer ?
#
loop_
_entity_poly.entity_id
_entity_poly.type
_entity_poly.pdbx_seq_one_letter_code
_entity_poly.pdbx_strand_id
1 'polypeptide(L)' 'MAIPEYFDMIKNADIPTIVHRALKEGNPLYPVPKIMDKTDCEQLIRHLMQSEN' A
#
# COMPACT_ATOMS: atom_id res chain seq x y z
N MET A 1 7.51 -17.45 -10.84
CA MET A 1 8.31 -17.07 -9.65
C MET A 1 7.48 -17.45 -8.43
N ALA A 2 8.04 -18.03 -7.37
CA ALA A 2 7.29 -18.47 -6.19
C ALA A 2 6.97 -17.33 -5.19
N ILE A 3 6.74 -16.11 -5.70
CA ILE A 3 6.42 -14.95 -4.88
C ILE A 3 4.90 -14.81 -4.85
N PRO A 4 4.27 -14.75 -3.66
CA PRO A 4 2.84 -14.47 -3.55
C PRO A 4 2.50 -13.09 -4.13
N GLU A 5 1.38 -13.02 -4.85
CA GLU A 5 0.88 -11.76 -5.41
C GLU A 5 0.18 -10.88 -4.36
N TYR A 6 -0.27 -11.50 -3.26
CA TYR A 6 -1.10 -10.87 -2.25
C TYR A 6 -0.62 -11.17 -0.83
N PHE A 7 -1.00 -10.30 0.12
CA PHE A 7 -0.76 -10.47 1.54
C PHE A 7 -2.02 -11.01 2.23
N ASP A 8 -1.95 -12.25 2.71
CA ASP A 8 -3.03 -12.90 3.47
C ASP A 8 -3.06 -12.51 4.97
N MET A 9 -2.00 -11.84 5.45
CA MET A 9 -1.83 -11.51 6.87
C MET A 9 -2.22 -10.08 7.27
N ILE A 10 -2.39 -9.16 6.31
CA ILE A 10 -2.75 -7.76 6.62
C ILE A 10 -4.24 -7.70 7.00
N LYS A 11 -4.56 -7.06 8.12
CA LYS A 11 -5.95 -6.86 8.57
C LYS A 11 -6.39 -5.42 8.31
N ASN A 12 -7.71 -5.21 8.19
CA ASN A 12 -8.28 -3.86 8.03
C ASN A 12 -7.83 -2.87 9.11
N ALA A 13 -7.58 -3.35 10.34
CA ALA A 13 -7.12 -2.52 11.45
C ALA A 13 -5.67 -2.03 11.28
N ASP A 14 -4.86 -2.68 10.44
CA ASP A 14 -3.45 -2.34 10.23
C ASP A 14 -3.28 -1.21 9.21
N ILE A 15 -4.24 -1.06 8.29
CA ILE A 15 -4.20 -0.11 7.17
C ILE A 15 -3.86 1.32 7.62
N PRO A 16 -4.50 1.92 8.65
CA PRO A 16 -4.18 3.29 9.05
C PRO A 16 -2.71 3.47 9.46
N THR A 17 -2.13 2.48 10.13
CA THR A 17 -0.73 2.51 10.58
C THR A 17 0.23 2.38 9.40
N ILE A 18 -0.06 1.47 8.46
CA ILE A 18 0.77 1.25 7.27
C ILE A 18 0.76 2.51 6.40
N VAL A 19 -0.42 3.08 6.11
CA VAL A 19 -0.54 4.30 5.29
C VAL A 19 0.21 5.46 5.93
N HIS A 20 0.07 5.67 7.25
CA HIS A 20 0.77 6.75 7.95
C HIS A 20 2.30 6.61 7.83
N ARG A 21 2.83 5.38 7.98
CA ARG A 21 4.27 5.11 7.87
C ARG A 21 4.77 5.28 6.44
N ALA A 22 4.04 4.76 5.45
CA ALA A 22 4.40 4.89 4.04
C ALA A 22 4.50 6.36 3.60
N LEU A 23 3.53 7.20 4.00
CA LEU A 23 3.57 8.64 3.69
C LEU A 23 4.73 9.37 4.39
N LYS A 24 5.08 8.96 5.62
CA LYS A 24 6.20 9.55 6.37
C LYS A 24 7.56 9.21 5.75
N GLU A 25 7.68 8.03 5.14
CA GLU A 25 8.90 7.55 4.48
C GLU A 25 9.02 8.03 3.03
N GLY A 26 7.93 8.48 2.41
CA GLY A 26 7.91 8.95 1.03
C GLY A 26 8.83 10.15 0.78
N ASN A 27 9.56 10.11 -0.34
CA ASN A 27 10.36 11.24 -0.82
C ASN A 27 9.66 11.93 -2.00
N PRO A 28 8.98 13.07 -1.79
CA PRO A 28 8.20 13.75 -2.83
C PRO A 28 9.06 14.41 -3.93
N LEU A 29 10.37 14.53 -3.74
CA LEU A 29 11.28 15.13 -4.72
C LEU A 29 11.86 14.09 -5.70
N TYR A 30 11.63 12.81 -5.48
CA TYR A 30 12.09 11.77 -6.40
C TYR A 30 11.22 11.79 -7.68
N PRO A 31 11.81 11.74 -8.88
CA PRO A 31 11.04 11.78 -10.11
C PRO A 31 10.24 10.48 -10.28
N VAL A 32 8.93 10.56 -10.10
CA VAL A 32 7.98 9.46 -10.28
C VAL A 32 6.79 9.90 -11.13
N PRO A 33 6.08 8.96 -11.81
CA PRO A 33 4.91 9.30 -12.62
C PRO A 33 3.73 9.87 -11.82
N LYS A 34 3.58 9.45 -10.56
CA LYS A 34 2.49 9.88 -9.67
C LYS A 34 2.97 9.90 -8.22
N ILE A 35 2.70 11.00 -7.52
CA ILE A 35 2.77 11.07 -6.06
C ILE A 35 1.44 10.55 -5.51
N MET A 36 1.51 9.61 -4.57
CA MET A 36 0.33 9.05 -3.92
C MET A 36 -0.01 9.81 -2.64
N ASP A 37 -1.30 10.07 -2.43
CA ASP A 37 -1.81 10.58 -1.17
C ASP A 37 -2.28 9.45 -0.23
N LYS A 38 -2.87 9.82 0.91
CA LYS A 38 -3.41 8.86 1.89
C LYS A 38 -4.43 7.90 1.29
N THR A 39 -5.32 8.41 0.44
CA THR A 39 -6.40 7.63 -0.17
C THR A 39 -5.84 6.66 -1.19
N ASP A 40 -4.89 7.11 -2.01
CA ASP A 40 -4.16 6.26 -2.96
C ASP A 40 -3.45 5.10 -2.24
N CYS A 41 -2.71 5.41 -1.16
CA CYS A 41 -2.01 4.38 -0.37
C CYS A 41 -2.98 3.38 0.26
N GLU A 42 -4.13 3.83 0.77
CA GLU A 42 -5.13 2.93 1.34
C GLU A 42 -5.70 1.98 0.27
N GLN A 43 -6.06 2.49 -0.91
CA GLN A 43 -6.57 1.68 -2.00
C GLN A 43 -5.55 0.64 -2.47
N LEU A 44 -4.27 1.05 -2.57
CA LEU A 44 -3.19 0.13 -2.91
C LEU A 44 -3.07 -1.01 -1.90
N ILE A 45 -3.07 -0.72 -0.60
CA ILE A 45 -3.00 -1.77 0.43
C ILE A 45 -4.20 -2.73 0.32
N ARG A 46 -5.41 -2.21 0.09
CA ARG A 46 -6.61 -3.04 -0.10
C ARG A 46 -6.50 -3.94 -1.32
N HIS A 47 -5.94 -3.45 -2.42
CA HIS A 47 -5.68 -4.25 -3.61
C HIS A 47 -4.68 -5.37 -3.31
N LEU A 48 -3.61 -5.07 -2.57
CA LEU A 48 -2.60 -6.06 -2.18
C LEU A 48 -3.11 -7.09 -1.16
N MET A 49 -4.28 -6.89 -0.55
CA MET A 49 -4.92 -7.85 0.36
C MET A 49 -5.83 -8.86 -0.34
N GLN A 50 -6.25 -8.63 -1.59
CA GLN A 50 -7.28 -9.44 -2.26
C GLN A 50 -6.66 -10.43 -3.23
N SER A 51 -6.79 -11.73 -3.02
CA SER A 51 -6.70 -12.67 -4.15
C SER A 51 -7.88 -12.43 -5.09
N GLU A 52 -7.64 -12.22 -6.38
CA GLU A 52 -8.72 -12.26 -7.38
C GLU A 52 -9.55 -13.53 -7.17
N ASN A 53 -10.87 -13.35 -7.09
CA ASN A 53 -11.86 -14.40 -6.94
C ASN A 53 -12.42 -14.75 -8.31
#